data_AF-A0A382GVI1-F1
#
_entry.id   AF-A0A382GVI1-F1
#
_cell.length_a   1.000
_cell.length_b   1.000
_cell.length_c   1.000
_cell.angle_alpha   90.00
_cell.angle_beta   90.00
_cell.angle_gamma   90.00
#
_symmetry.space_group_name_H-M   'P 1'
#
loop_
_entity.id
_entity.type
_entity.pdbx_description
1 polymer ?
#
loop_
_entity_poly.entity_id
_entity_poly.type
_entity_poly.pdbx_seq_one_letter_code
_entity_poly.pdbx_strand_id
1 'polypeptide(L)'
;DMVMDTGNAAGQNMVTLAAKTACDFIKAKTGNDFILESGFNSDKKASARSMILGRGHSVIAETTITNSALRRILGIKISDVEKFQQVGPTVTRMAGTEGCHLHVSNALTAIYLATGQDTACVAENSLGHYQTEPVNHGMKFRLTLPSITVGTVGGGTRLLPQNQNLKLLGCNTGKYSSRKLAEIICASSLALEISLMSAIASGTFAKAHMIYGR
;
A
#
# COMPACT_ATOMS: atom_id res chain seq x y z
N ASP A 1 -6.26 20.23 8.83
CA ASP A 1 -5.49 19.01 8.53
C ASP A 1 -4.04 19.27 8.92
N MET A 2 -3.53 18.59 9.94
CA MET A 2 -2.17 18.82 10.46
C MET A 2 -1.23 17.76 9.89
N VAL A 3 -0.20 18.18 9.15
CA VAL A 3 0.78 17.29 8.52
C VAL A 3 2.08 17.35 9.31
N MET A 4 2.64 16.19 9.66
CA MET A 4 3.80 16.08 10.53
C MET A 4 4.74 14.97 10.05
N ASP A 5 6.04 15.15 10.25
CA ASP A 5 7.05 14.09 10.09
C ASP A 5 7.14 13.26 11.38
N THR A 6 7.05 11.95 11.24
CA THR A 6 7.01 10.97 12.32
C THR A 6 8.31 10.16 12.43
N GLY A 7 9.32 10.50 11.64
CA GLY A 7 10.58 9.77 11.54
C GLY A 7 10.33 8.31 11.15
N ASN A 8 10.79 7.39 11.99
CA ASN A 8 10.64 5.95 11.77
C ASN A 8 9.38 5.34 12.41
N ALA A 9 8.56 6.14 13.12
CA ALA A 9 7.29 5.67 13.68
C ALA A 9 6.17 5.81 12.64
N ALA A 10 5.17 4.93 12.69
CA ALA A 10 3.92 5.12 11.94
C ALA A 10 3.18 6.40 12.37
N GLY A 11 3.39 6.82 13.62
CA GLY A 11 3.13 8.20 14.06
C GLY A 11 1.74 8.48 14.61
N GLN A 12 0.77 7.56 14.52
CA GLN A 12 -0.63 7.80 14.93
C GLN A 12 -0.76 8.43 16.34
N ASN A 13 -0.11 7.85 17.35
CA ASN A 13 -0.14 8.40 18.72
C ASN A 13 0.60 9.74 18.83
N MET A 14 1.75 9.86 18.15
CA MET A 14 2.60 11.05 18.19
C MET A 14 1.88 12.26 17.59
N VAL A 15 1.26 12.10 16.42
CA VAL A 15 0.53 13.18 15.75
C VAL A 15 -0.73 13.56 16.52
N THR A 16 -1.39 12.60 17.18
CA THR A 16 -2.56 12.87 18.04
C THR A 16 -2.19 13.77 19.21
N LEU A 17 -1.09 13.47 19.91
CA LEU A 17 -0.63 14.26 21.05
C LEU A 17 -0.16 15.66 20.63
N ALA A 18 0.59 15.74 19.52
CA ALA A 18 1.02 17.02 18.96
C ALA A 18 -0.18 17.88 18.52
N ALA A 19 -1.15 17.28 17.83
CA ALA A 19 -2.37 17.97 17.41
C ALA A 19 -3.20 18.44 18.61
N LYS A 20 -3.31 17.63 19.67
CA LYS A 20 -4.00 18.02 20.91
C LYS A 20 -3.38 19.25 21.53
N THR A 21 -2.05 19.26 21.63
CA THR A 21 -1.29 20.40 22.17
C THR A 21 -1.52 21.68 21.37
N ALA A 22 -1.49 21.58 20.04
CA ALA A 22 -1.77 22.70 19.15
C ALA A 22 -3.23 23.19 19.28
N CYS A 23 -4.21 22.28 19.33
CA CYS A 23 -5.62 22.62 19.48
C CYS A 23 -5.93 23.26 20.85
N ASP A 24 -5.31 22.80 21.94
CA ASP A 24 -5.45 23.41 23.26
C ASP A 24 -4.95 24.86 23.28
N PHE A 25 -3.82 25.10 22.61
CA PHE A 25 -3.30 26.46 22.46
C PHE A 25 -4.28 27.35 21.66
N ILE A 26 -4.83 26.84 20.56
CA ILE A 26 -5.82 27.57 19.75
C ILE A 26 -7.08 27.85 20.55
N LYS A 27 -7.59 26.87 21.31
CA LYS A 27 -8.74 27.04 22.21
C LYS A 27 -8.47 28.12 23.25
N ALA A 28 -7.30 28.11 23.89
CA ALA A 28 -6.92 29.14 24.87
C ALA A 28 -6.85 30.55 24.28
N LYS A 29 -6.55 30.70 22.98
CA LYS A 29 -6.47 32.00 22.29
C LYS A 29 -7.79 32.47 21.70
N THR A 30 -8.68 31.56 21.33
CA THR A 30 -9.89 31.87 20.55
C THR A 30 -11.18 31.64 21.32
N GLY A 31 -11.15 30.88 22.41
CA GLY A 31 -12.33 30.44 23.15
C GLY A 31 -13.15 29.34 22.46
N ASN A 32 -12.78 28.93 21.24
CA ASN A 32 -13.52 27.92 20.48
C ASN A 32 -13.18 26.50 20.94
N ASP A 33 -14.22 25.69 21.14
CA ASP A 33 -14.09 24.26 21.37
C ASP A 33 -13.71 23.49 20.09
N PHE A 34 -13.20 22.27 20.27
CA PHE A 34 -12.80 21.40 19.16
C PHE A 34 -13.04 19.93 19.46
N ILE A 35 -13.15 19.14 18.39
CA ILE A 35 -13.08 17.68 18.40
C ILE A 35 -11.77 17.29 17.72
N LEU A 36 -10.95 16.48 18.39
CA LEU A 36 -9.60 16.17 17.91
C LEU A 36 -9.61 15.25 16.68
N GLU A 37 -10.50 14.26 16.65
CA GLU A 37 -10.67 13.32 15.56
C GLU A 37 -11.99 13.59 14.83
N SER A 38 -11.91 14.23 13.67
CA SER A 38 -13.09 14.57 12.85
C SER A 38 -13.46 13.50 11.83
N GLY A 39 -12.64 12.46 11.70
CA GLY A 39 -12.74 11.46 10.65
C GLY A 39 -12.14 11.90 9.31
N PHE A 40 -11.73 13.16 9.15
CA PHE A 40 -11.18 13.70 7.90
C PHE A 40 -9.81 13.09 7.55
N ASN A 41 -8.98 12.79 8.55
CA ASN A 41 -7.68 12.11 8.32
C ASN A 41 -7.84 10.73 7.64
N SER A 42 -9.04 10.15 7.74
CA SER A 42 -9.41 8.84 7.22
C SER A 42 -8.54 7.69 7.75
N ASP A 43 -8.14 7.73 9.03
CA ASP A 43 -7.49 6.58 9.69
C ASP A 43 -8.38 5.35 9.56
N LYS A 44 -7.81 4.23 9.09
CA LYS A 44 -8.51 2.93 8.97
C LYS A 44 -9.69 2.92 8.01
N LYS A 45 -9.74 3.86 7.06
CA LYS A 45 -10.84 4.02 6.10
C LYS A 45 -10.34 4.32 4.70
N ALA A 46 -10.89 3.62 3.71
CA ALA A 46 -10.73 3.96 2.31
C ALA A 46 -11.25 5.39 2.04
N SER A 47 -10.43 6.26 1.46
CA SER A 47 -10.86 7.64 1.18
C SER A 47 -10.18 8.25 -0.05
N ALA A 48 -10.96 9.04 -0.78
CA ALA A 48 -10.45 9.90 -1.85
C ALA A 48 -9.42 10.92 -1.33
N ARG A 49 -9.53 11.34 -0.06
CA ARG A 49 -8.53 12.24 0.56
C ARG A 49 -7.14 11.59 0.57
N SER A 50 -7.04 10.35 1.06
CA SER A 50 -5.75 9.62 1.09
C SER A 50 -5.21 9.37 -0.31
N MET A 51 -6.08 9.20 -1.31
CA MET A 51 -5.67 9.06 -2.72
C MET A 51 -5.07 10.33 -3.30
N ILE A 52 -5.62 11.51 -2.96
CA ILE A 52 -5.21 12.80 -3.53
C ILE A 52 -4.06 13.43 -2.75
N LEU A 53 -4.17 13.47 -1.42
CA LEU A 53 -3.23 14.18 -0.54
C LEU A 53 -2.16 13.26 0.05
N GLY A 54 -2.36 11.94 -0.03
CA GLY A 54 -1.50 10.97 0.64
C GLY A 54 -1.68 10.92 2.16
N ARG A 55 -1.02 9.95 2.77
CA ARG A 55 -0.89 9.78 4.23
C ARG A 55 0.27 8.84 4.54
N GLY A 56 1.17 9.20 5.46
CA GLY A 56 2.38 8.39 5.68
C GLY A 56 3.31 8.43 4.46
N HIS A 57 3.71 7.27 3.93
CA HIS A 57 4.60 7.16 2.78
C HIS A 57 3.82 7.01 1.48
N SER A 58 4.06 7.91 0.52
CA SER A 58 3.66 7.73 -0.88
C SER A 58 4.79 7.02 -1.64
N VAL A 59 4.49 5.89 -2.26
CA VAL A 59 5.49 5.02 -2.89
C VAL A 59 5.02 4.61 -4.29
N ILE A 60 5.96 4.64 -5.24
CA ILE A 60 5.78 4.11 -6.59
C ILE A 60 6.81 3.01 -6.79
N ALA A 61 6.35 1.81 -7.13
CA ALA A 61 7.19 0.72 -7.61
C ALA A 61 6.95 0.51 -9.11
N GLU A 62 8.02 0.30 -9.87
CA GLU A 62 7.96 0.05 -11.30
C GLU A 62 8.98 -1.01 -11.71
N THR A 63 8.61 -1.85 -12.68
CA THR A 63 9.52 -2.79 -13.33
C THR A 63 9.11 -3.05 -14.78
N THR A 64 10.05 -3.50 -15.61
CA THR A 64 9.78 -3.95 -16.98
C THR A 64 10.11 -5.43 -17.11
N ILE A 65 9.13 -6.24 -17.52
CA ILE A 65 9.31 -7.67 -17.74
C ILE A 65 9.39 -7.94 -19.24
N THR A 66 10.44 -8.65 -19.64
CA THR A 66 10.69 -8.95 -21.06
C THR A 66 9.64 -9.86 -21.67
N ASN A 67 9.43 -9.74 -22.97
CA ASN A 67 8.56 -10.62 -23.75
C ASN A 67 8.82 -12.12 -23.52
N SER A 68 10.08 -12.51 -23.34
CA SER A 68 10.46 -13.90 -23.05
C SER A 68 9.95 -14.35 -21.68
N ALA A 69 10.14 -13.51 -20.64
CA ALA A 69 9.68 -13.81 -19.29
C ALA A 69 8.14 -13.79 -19.18
N LEU A 70 7.45 -12.86 -19.84
CA LEU A 70 5.98 -12.83 -19.90
C LEU A 70 5.42 -14.18 -20.39
N ARG A 71 6.01 -14.74 -21.45
CA ARG A 71 5.55 -16.01 -22.03
C ARG A 71 5.98 -17.22 -21.21
N ARG A 72 7.27 -17.30 -20.83
CA ARG A 72 7.85 -18.50 -20.22
C ARG A 72 7.52 -18.65 -18.75
N ILE A 73 7.43 -17.53 -18.02
CA ILE A 73 7.24 -17.51 -16.56
C ILE A 73 5.79 -17.19 -16.23
N LEU A 74 5.25 -16.12 -16.80
CA LEU A 74 3.89 -15.65 -16.48
C LEU A 74 2.79 -16.29 -17.34
N GLY A 75 3.16 -16.98 -18.42
CA GLY A 75 2.20 -17.68 -19.29
C GLY A 75 1.25 -16.74 -20.06
N ILE A 76 1.65 -15.49 -20.29
CA ILE A 76 0.80 -14.48 -20.95
C ILE A 76 1.47 -13.79 -22.15
N LYS A 77 0.64 -13.21 -23.02
CA LYS A 77 1.04 -12.25 -24.06
C LYS A 77 0.59 -10.84 -23.66
N ILE A 78 1.21 -9.83 -24.26
CA ILE A 78 0.85 -8.42 -24.07
C ILE A 78 -0.65 -8.21 -24.35
N SER A 79 -1.17 -8.79 -25.43
CA SER A 79 -2.58 -8.71 -25.83
C SER A 79 -3.57 -9.22 -24.78
N ASP A 80 -3.15 -10.15 -23.92
CA ASP A 80 -4.01 -10.71 -22.88
C ASP A 80 -4.18 -9.70 -21.74
N VAL A 81 -3.12 -8.96 -21.42
CA VAL A 81 -3.16 -7.89 -20.40
C VAL A 81 -3.86 -6.64 -20.93
N GLU A 82 -3.66 -6.27 -22.20
CA GLU A 82 -4.33 -5.11 -22.80
C GLU A 82 -5.86 -5.24 -22.76
N LYS A 83 -6.40 -6.44 -23.04
CA LYS A 83 -7.84 -6.71 -22.91
C LYS A 83 -8.35 -6.45 -21.50
N PHE A 84 -7.60 -6.90 -20.49
CA PHE A 84 -7.96 -6.65 -19.10
C PHE A 84 -7.91 -5.15 -18.76
N GLN A 85 -6.86 -4.44 -19.19
CA GLN A 85 -6.68 -3.01 -18.92
C GLN A 85 -7.71 -2.11 -19.61
N GLN A 86 -8.31 -2.54 -20.72
CA GLN A 86 -9.38 -1.79 -21.38
C GLN A 86 -10.67 -1.73 -20.56
N VAL A 87 -10.99 -2.78 -19.81
CA VAL A 87 -12.27 -2.90 -19.08
C VAL A 87 -12.13 -2.78 -17.57
N GLY A 88 -11.01 -3.24 -17.01
CA GLY A 88 -10.76 -3.34 -15.57
C GLY A 88 -10.98 -2.03 -14.83
N PRO A 89 -10.27 -0.94 -15.18
CA PRO A 89 -10.42 0.35 -14.51
C PRO A 89 -11.86 0.90 -14.52
N THR A 90 -12.56 0.75 -15.65
CA THR A 90 -13.95 1.17 -15.80
C THR A 90 -14.86 0.37 -14.87
N VAL A 91 -14.71 -0.95 -14.83
CA VAL A 91 -15.51 -1.84 -13.96
C VAL A 91 -15.23 -1.56 -12.48
N THR A 92 -13.96 -1.44 -12.09
CA THR A 92 -13.55 -1.10 -10.72
C THR A 92 -14.16 0.24 -10.28
N ARG A 93 -14.15 1.23 -11.17
CA ARG A 93 -14.73 2.54 -10.86
C ARG A 93 -16.25 2.50 -10.73
N MET A 94 -16.94 1.74 -11.58
CA MET A 94 -18.39 1.53 -11.49
C MET A 94 -18.80 0.82 -10.20
N ALA A 95 -17.95 -0.07 -9.68
CA ALA A 95 -18.17 -0.73 -8.38
C ALA A 95 -18.01 0.22 -7.18
N GLY A 96 -17.53 1.45 -7.38
CA GLY A 96 -17.29 2.41 -6.30
C GLY A 96 -16.04 2.10 -5.48
N THR A 97 -15.10 1.32 -6.02
CA THR A 97 -13.81 1.07 -5.38
C THR A 97 -12.93 2.32 -5.46
N GLU A 98 -12.31 2.68 -4.33
CA GLU A 98 -11.30 3.74 -4.29
C GLU A 98 -9.93 3.16 -4.72
N GLY A 99 -9.40 3.69 -5.82
CA GLY A 99 -8.23 3.12 -6.49
C GLY A 99 -8.57 2.04 -7.52
N CYS A 100 -7.54 1.58 -8.24
CA CYS A 100 -7.65 0.54 -9.26
C CYS A 100 -6.45 -0.41 -9.14
N HIS A 101 -6.64 -1.48 -8.39
CA HIS A 101 -5.67 -2.56 -8.17
C HIS A 101 -6.43 -3.89 -7.96
N LEU A 102 -5.73 -5.00 -7.85
CA LEU A 102 -6.33 -6.33 -7.71
C LEU A 102 -6.48 -6.74 -6.24
N HIS A 103 -5.37 -7.00 -5.56
CA HIS A 103 -5.34 -7.52 -4.18
C HIS A 103 -4.12 -7.10 -3.37
N VAL A 104 -3.69 -5.84 -3.51
CA VAL A 104 -2.68 -5.18 -2.67
C VAL A 104 -2.89 -5.47 -1.17
N SER A 105 -4.14 -5.50 -0.72
CA SER A 105 -4.51 -5.82 0.66
C SER A 105 -3.94 -7.16 1.17
N ASN A 106 -3.78 -8.18 0.31
CA ASN A 106 -3.19 -9.47 0.70
C ASN A 106 -1.71 -9.33 1.06
N ALA A 107 -0.93 -8.64 0.21
CA ALA A 107 0.49 -8.41 0.46
C ALA A 107 0.69 -7.57 1.73
N LEU A 108 -0.06 -6.47 1.86
CA LEU A 108 0.01 -5.60 3.04
C LEU A 108 -0.35 -6.37 4.30
N THR A 109 -1.48 -7.09 4.33
CA THR A 109 -1.92 -7.85 5.51
C THR A 109 -0.84 -8.82 5.98
N ALA A 110 -0.27 -9.61 5.05
CA ALA A 110 0.76 -10.57 5.37
C ALA A 110 2.03 -9.90 5.94
N ILE A 111 2.53 -8.85 5.29
CA ILE A 111 3.75 -8.16 5.72
C ILE A 111 3.50 -7.41 7.04
N TYR A 112 2.32 -6.82 7.22
CA TYR A 112 1.97 -6.04 8.41
C TYR A 112 1.93 -6.93 9.65
N LEU A 113 1.26 -8.08 9.55
CA LEU A 113 1.26 -9.09 10.60
C LEU A 113 2.68 -9.57 10.92
N ALA A 114 3.48 -9.87 9.89
CA ALA A 114 4.84 -10.37 10.05
C ALA A 114 5.79 -9.33 10.68
N THR A 115 5.59 -8.04 10.41
CA THR A 115 6.52 -6.97 10.82
C THR A 115 5.99 -6.09 11.95
N GLY A 116 4.83 -6.42 12.52
CA GLY A 116 4.28 -5.73 13.70
C GLY A 116 3.68 -4.37 13.43
N GLN A 117 3.11 -4.18 12.23
CA GLN A 117 2.37 -2.98 11.86
C GLN A 117 0.93 -3.06 12.34
N ASP A 118 0.22 -1.92 12.37
CA ASP A 118 -1.21 -1.91 12.62
C ASP A 118 -1.96 -2.45 11.40
N THR A 119 -2.42 -3.70 11.49
CA THR A 119 -3.08 -4.42 10.39
C THR A 119 -4.43 -3.81 10.02
N ALA A 120 -5.09 -3.08 10.93
CA ALA A 120 -6.31 -2.35 10.57
C ALA A 120 -6.04 -1.27 9.52
N CYS A 121 -4.79 -0.78 9.44
CA CYS A 121 -4.42 0.23 8.47
C CYS A 121 -4.42 -0.29 7.01
N VAL A 122 -4.58 -1.59 6.79
CA VAL A 122 -4.76 -2.14 5.44
C VAL A 122 -5.97 -1.51 4.74
N ALA A 123 -6.99 -1.12 5.48
CA ALA A 123 -8.21 -0.49 4.95
C ALA A 123 -7.93 0.82 4.18
N GLU A 124 -6.96 1.62 4.61
CA GLU A 124 -6.54 2.86 3.93
C GLU A 124 -5.23 2.73 3.14
N ASN A 125 -4.35 1.80 3.52
CA ASN A 125 -3.03 1.65 2.91
C ASN A 125 -3.06 0.83 1.61
N SER A 126 -4.09 0.01 1.42
CA SER A 126 -4.22 -0.83 0.22
C SER A 126 -4.71 -0.08 -1.02
N LEU A 127 -5.17 1.17 -0.86
CA LEU A 127 -5.61 2.00 -1.96
C LEU A 127 -4.42 2.33 -2.89
N GLY A 128 -4.66 2.31 -4.19
CA GLY A 128 -3.61 2.60 -5.15
C GLY A 128 -4.03 2.43 -6.60
N HIS A 129 -3.08 2.62 -7.50
CA HIS A 129 -3.26 2.41 -8.93
C HIS A 129 -2.20 1.46 -9.46
N TYR A 130 -2.66 0.33 -9.98
CA TYR A 130 -1.88 -0.62 -10.76
C TYR A 130 -2.09 -0.35 -12.25
N GLN A 131 -0.99 -0.13 -12.96
CA GLN A 131 -1.00 0.23 -14.38
C GLN A 131 0.01 -0.63 -15.14
N THR A 132 -0.30 -0.90 -16.40
CA THR A 132 0.63 -1.57 -17.31
C THR A 132 0.76 -0.78 -18.60
N GLU A 133 1.95 -0.84 -19.20
CA GLU A 133 2.29 -0.14 -20.43
C GLU A 133 3.11 -1.10 -21.33
N PRO A 134 2.61 -1.46 -22.52
CA PRO A 134 3.42 -2.17 -23.51
C PRO A 134 4.65 -1.34 -23.91
N VAL A 135 5.81 -1.99 -23.99
CA VAL A 135 7.06 -1.36 -24.44
C VAL A 135 7.76 -2.27 -25.45
N ASN A 136 8.71 -1.72 -26.24
CA ASN A 136 9.34 -2.42 -27.36
C ASN A 136 9.83 -3.85 -27.05
N HIS A 137 10.34 -4.10 -25.84
CA HIS A 137 10.94 -5.37 -25.42
C HIS A 137 10.15 -6.13 -24.35
N GLY A 138 8.92 -5.70 -24.04
CA GLY A 138 8.11 -6.34 -22.99
C GLY A 138 6.95 -5.50 -22.51
N MET A 139 6.69 -5.55 -21.22
CA MET A 139 5.64 -4.77 -20.57
C MET A 139 6.18 -4.16 -19.29
N LYS A 140 5.91 -2.87 -19.12
CA LYS A 140 6.17 -2.14 -17.88
C LYS A 140 4.95 -2.29 -16.97
N PHE A 141 5.21 -2.50 -15.69
CA PHE A 141 4.22 -2.63 -14.62
C PHE A 141 4.53 -1.60 -13.55
N ARG A 142 3.52 -0.87 -13.09
CA ARG A 142 3.64 0.16 -12.07
C ARG A 142 2.57 0.00 -11.02
N LEU A 143 2.94 0.15 -9.75
CA LEU A 143 2.02 0.26 -8.63
C LEU A 143 2.31 1.57 -7.88
N THR A 144 1.28 2.39 -7.70
CA THR A 144 1.32 3.63 -6.93
C THR A 144 0.47 3.48 -5.68
N LEU A 145 1.09 3.58 -4.50
CA LEU A 145 0.44 3.51 -3.19
C LEU A 145 0.66 4.84 -2.45
N PRO A 146 -0.35 5.74 -2.39
CA PRO A 146 -0.15 7.10 -1.87
C PRO A 146 -0.17 7.20 -0.34
N SER A 147 -0.59 6.14 0.37
CA SER A 147 -1.05 6.24 1.76
C SER A 147 -0.37 5.30 2.75
N ILE A 148 0.78 4.68 2.46
CA ILE A 148 1.39 3.63 3.31
C ILE A 148 1.82 4.17 4.69
N THR A 149 1.02 3.87 5.71
CA THR A 149 1.28 4.26 7.11
C THR A 149 1.95 3.11 7.87
N VAL A 150 3.29 3.09 7.88
CA VAL A 150 4.09 2.04 8.54
C VAL A 150 5.21 2.62 9.39
N GLY A 151 5.73 1.82 10.32
CA GLY A 151 6.85 2.20 11.18
C GLY A 151 7.78 1.04 11.49
N THR A 152 8.99 1.37 11.92
CA THR A 152 10.00 0.39 12.38
C THR A 152 10.38 0.61 13.84
N VAL A 153 9.73 1.57 14.51
CA VAL A 153 9.81 1.79 15.95
C VAL A 153 8.39 2.01 16.51
N GLY A 154 8.16 1.57 17.74
CA GLY A 154 6.87 1.69 18.44
C GLY A 154 5.84 0.61 18.05
N GLY A 155 4.72 0.57 18.76
CA GLY A 155 3.65 -0.40 18.52
C GLY A 155 4.12 -1.86 18.57
N GLY A 156 3.63 -2.68 17.63
CA GLY A 156 3.95 -4.11 17.53
C GLY A 156 5.40 -4.42 17.10
N THR A 157 6.12 -3.44 16.55
CA THR A 157 7.52 -3.61 16.10
C THR A 157 8.51 -3.92 17.23
N ARG A 158 8.08 -3.71 18.49
CA ARG A 158 8.85 -4.00 19.70
C ARG A 158 8.80 -5.47 20.12
N LEU A 159 7.82 -6.23 19.63
CA LEU A 159 7.70 -7.65 19.91
C LEU A 159 8.85 -8.40 19.23
N LEU A 160 9.46 -9.35 19.95
CA LEU A 160 10.67 -10.03 19.49
C LEU A 160 10.52 -10.70 18.11
N PRO A 161 9.45 -11.46 17.81
CA PRO A 161 9.31 -12.09 16.48
C PRO A 161 9.19 -11.07 15.34
N GLN A 162 8.37 -10.03 15.52
CA GLN A 162 8.15 -8.98 14.54
C GLN A 162 9.43 -8.17 14.29
N ASN A 163 10.20 -7.90 15.35
CA ASN A 163 11.47 -7.22 15.24
C ASN A 163 12.53 -8.05 14.49
N GLN A 164 12.54 -9.37 14.69
CA GLN A 164 13.41 -10.28 13.91
C GLN A 164 13.07 -10.24 12.42
N ASN A 165 11.79 -10.18 12.05
CA ASN A 165 11.38 -10.03 10.66
C ASN A 165 11.77 -8.66 10.08
N LEU A 166 11.66 -7.58 10.86
CA LEU A 166 12.21 -6.28 10.47
C LEU A 166 13.73 -6.33 10.27
N LYS A 167 14.46 -7.10 11.09
CA LYS A 167 15.91 -7.29 10.95
C LYS A 167 16.25 -8.10 9.69
N LEU A 168 15.46 -9.13 9.37
CA LEU A 168 15.60 -9.90 8.11
C LEU A 168 15.49 -8.99 6.89
N LEU A 169 14.55 -8.03 6.91
CA LEU A 169 14.39 -7.03 5.85
C LEU A 169 15.40 -5.87 5.94
N GLY A 170 16.28 -5.86 6.94
CA GLY A 170 17.22 -4.78 7.23
C GLY A 170 16.52 -3.43 7.47
N CYS A 171 15.36 -3.47 8.14
CA CYS A 171 14.52 -2.33 8.48
C CYS A 171 14.38 -2.11 9.99
N ASN A 172 15.07 -2.89 10.84
CA ASN A 172 15.00 -2.73 12.29
C ASN A 172 15.78 -1.53 12.83
N THR A 173 16.69 -0.96 12.03
CA THR A 173 17.54 0.18 12.39
C THR A 173 17.81 1.06 11.17
N GLY A 174 18.25 2.30 11.40
CA GLY A 174 18.64 3.25 10.35
C GLY A 174 17.79 4.51 10.32
N LYS A 175 18.32 5.60 9.75
CA LYS A 175 17.67 6.92 9.73
C LYS A 175 16.33 6.94 8.97
N TYR A 176 16.18 6.07 7.96
CA TYR A 176 15.01 6.02 7.08
C TYR A 176 14.46 4.60 6.94
N SER A 177 14.48 3.84 8.04
CA SER A 177 14.10 2.43 8.02
C SER A 177 12.61 2.21 7.74
N SER A 178 11.72 3.12 8.16
CA SER A 178 10.29 3.09 7.79
C SER A 178 10.08 3.29 6.28
N ARG A 179 10.84 4.20 5.66
CA ARG A 179 10.82 4.43 4.21
C ARG A 179 11.25 3.18 3.46
N LYS A 180 12.35 2.55 3.86
CA LYS A 180 12.81 1.29 3.26
C LYS A 180 11.76 0.18 3.39
N LEU A 181 11.09 0.08 4.54
CA LEU A 181 10.01 -0.89 4.72
C LEU A 181 8.83 -0.61 3.76
N ALA A 182 8.44 0.66 3.59
CA ALA A 182 7.39 1.05 2.66
C ALA A 182 7.75 0.71 1.19
N GLU A 183 9.01 0.90 0.80
CA GLU A 183 9.54 0.49 -0.52
C GLU A 183 9.44 -1.03 -0.73
N ILE A 184 9.84 -1.83 0.27
CA ILE A 184 9.74 -3.30 0.22
C ILE A 184 8.29 -3.76 0.11
N ILE A 185 7.38 -3.14 0.88
CA ILE A 185 5.95 -3.45 0.84
C ILE A 185 5.38 -3.16 -0.56
N CYS A 186 5.67 -1.99 -1.12
CA CYS A 186 5.18 -1.61 -2.45
C CYS A 186 5.73 -2.52 -3.54
N ALA A 187 7.03 -2.84 -3.51
CA ALA A 187 7.65 -3.76 -4.47
C ALA A 187 7.08 -5.19 -4.37
N SER A 188 6.87 -5.68 -3.15
CA SER A 188 6.27 -7.00 -2.91
C SER A 188 4.81 -7.05 -3.36
N SER A 189 4.07 -5.96 -3.15
CA SER A 189 2.69 -5.80 -3.63
C SER A 189 2.64 -5.76 -5.16
N LEU A 190 3.56 -5.05 -5.82
CA LEU A 190 3.67 -5.04 -7.28
C LEU A 190 3.95 -6.44 -7.83
N ALA A 191 4.87 -7.18 -7.22
CA ALA A 191 5.15 -8.56 -7.64
C ALA A 191 3.91 -9.46 -7.54
N LEU A 192 3.11 -9.27 -6.48
CA LEU A 192 1.87 -10.01 -6.27
C LEU A 192 0.79 -9.61 -7.29
N GLU A 193 0.62 -8.31 -7.57
CA GLU A 193 -0.29 -7.79 -8.61
C GLU A 193 0.07 -8.33 -9.99
N ILE A 194 1.36 -8.39 -10.33
CA ILE A 194 1.84 -8.97 -11.61
C ILE A 194 1.45 -10.45 -11.70
N SER A 195 1.53 -11.19 -10.60
CA SER A 195 1.20 -12.62 -10.55
C SER A 195 -0.30 -12.90 -10.61
N LEU A 196 -1.15 -12.04 -10.04
CA LEU A 196 -2.61 -12.20 -10.07
C LEU A 196 -3.24 -11.64 -11.35
N MET A 197 -2.77 -10.48 -11.81
CA MET A 197 -2.76 -10.22 -13.26
C MET A 197 -1.98 -11.38 -13.91
N SER A 198 -1.71 -11.54 -15.19
CA SER A 198 -1.17 -12.83 -15.68
C SER A 198 -2.12 -14.02 -15.47
N ALA A 199 -2.36 -14.54 -14.25
CA ALA A 199 -3.31 -15.62 -13.97
C ALA A 199 -4.75 -15.29 -14.38
N ILE A 200 -5.21 -14.04 -14.17
CA ILE A 200 -6.51 -13.57 -14.69
C ILE A 200 -6.48 -13.49 -16.22
N ALA A 201 -5.42 -12.94 -16.82
CA ALA A 201 -5.31 -12.74 -18.27
C ALA A 201 -5.20 -14.05 -19.05
N SER A 202 -4.50 -15.03 -18.51
CA SER A 202 -4.33 -16.36 -19.11
C SER A 202 -5.54 -17.28 -18.89
N GLY A 203 -6.52 -16.88 -18.07
CA GLY A 203 -7.65 -17.71 -17.68
C GLY A 203 -7.30 -18.85 -16.70
N THR A 204 -6.10 -18.85 -16.10
CA THR A 204 -5.67 -19.91 -15.17
C THR A 204 -6.05 -19.65 -13.72
N PHE A 205 -6.65 -18.50 -13.42
CA PHE A 205 -7.00 -18.07 -12.05
C PHE A 205 -7.80 -19.14 -11.27
N ALA A 206 -8.91 -19.64 -11.83
CA ALA A 206 -9.75 -20.64 -11.16
C ALA A 206 -9.00 -21.96 -10.87
N LYS A 207 -8.13 -22.38 -11.80
CA LYS A 207 -7.31 -23.58 -11.64
C LYS A 207 -6.27 -23.43 -10.55
N ALA A 208 -5.65 -22.25 -10.42
CA ALA A 208 -4.69 -21.96 -9.36
C ALA A 208 -5.35 -22.04 -7.97
N HIS A 209 -6.54 -21.43 -7.82
CA HIS A 209 -7.31 -21.51 -6.58
C HIS A 209 -7.68 -22.96 -6.19
N MET A 210 -8.08 -23.78 -7.17
CA MET A 210 -8.41 -25.19 -6.91
C MET A 210 -7.20 -26.02 -6.45
N ILE A 211 -6.00 -25.74 -6.96
CA ILE A 211 -4.80 -26.53 -6.64
C ILE A 211 -4.14 -26.05 -5.34
N TYR A 212 -4.09 -24.74 -5.12
CA TYR A 212 -3.27 -24.14 -4.06
C TYR A 212 -4.07 -23.45 -2.95
N GLY A 213 -5.40 -23.35 -3.09
CA GLY A 213 -6.26 -22.67 -2.12
C GLY A 213 -6.02 -21.17 -2.01
N ARG A 214 -5.37 -20.57 -3.01
CA ARG A 214 -5.00 -19.15 -3.10
C ARG A 214 -4.81 -18.70 -4.54
#